data_AF-A0A443HYW3-F1
#
_entry.id   AF-A0A443HYW3-F1
#
_cell.length_a   1.000
_cell.length_b   1.000
_cell.length_c   1.000
_cell.angle_alpha   90.00
_cell.angle_beta   90.00
_cell.angle_gamma   90.00
#
_symmetry.space_group_name_H-M   'P 1'
#
loop_
_entity.id
_entity.type
_entity.pdbx_description
1 polymer ?
#
loop_
_entity_poly.entity_id
_entity_poly.type
_entity_poly.pdbx_seq_one_letter_code
_entity_poly.pdbx_strand_id
1 'polypeptide(L)'
;MRTYDDSFSGEKIYPGKGKLYVRGDSKIFRFQNGKSESLFLQRKNPRRIAWTTLYRRQHKKGISEVSTIRSFYDLFVDIMRGMGNVQRIWNCCGIREGPLTIGEIGG
;
A
#
# COMPACT_ATOMS: atom_id res chain seq x y z
N MET A 1 -27.53 4.14 -11.93
CA MET A 1 -27.62 2.79 -11.32
C MET A 1 -26.34 2.49 -10.56
N ARG A 2 -26.40 1.99 -9.32
CA ARG A 2 -25.19 1.82 -8.47
C ARG A 2 -24.48 0.49 -8.76
N THR A 3 -23.18 0.55 -9.00
CA THR A 3 -22.31 -0.63 -9.20
C THR A 3 -21.62 -0.98 -7.89
N TYR A 4 -21.49 -2.28 -7.60
CA TYR A 4 -20.80 -2.77 -6.41
C TYR A 4 -19.45 -3.39 -6.80
N ASP A 5 -18.59 -3.61 -5.82
CA ASP A 5 -17.31 -4.31 -6.02
C ASP A 5 -17.39 -5.71 -5.39
N ASP A 6 -16.89 -6.72 -6.11
CA ASP A 6 -16.75 -8.08 -5.59
C ASP A 6 -15.72 -8.09 -4.46
N SER A 7 -16.10 -8.69 -3.33
CA SER A 7 -15.29 -8.74 -2.11
C SER A 7 -14.04 -9.62 -2.24
N PHE A 8 -14.01 -10.56 -3.19
CA PHE A 8 -12.90 -11.47 -3.42
C PHE A 8 -12.02 -11.04 -4.59
N SER A 9 -12.62 -10.85 -5.77
CA SER A 9 -11.89 -10.58 -7.02
C SER A 9 -11.60 -9.09 -7.24
N GLY A 10 -12.43 -8.21 -6.68
CA GLY A 10 -12.41 -6.77 -6.96
C GLY A 10 -13.03 -6.39 -8.30
N GLU A 11 -13.79 -7.30 -8.93
CA GLU A 11 -14.53 -7.01 -10.17
C GLU A 11 -15.80 -6.20 -9.90
N LYS A 12 -16.25 -5.44 -10.90
CA LYS A 12 -17.46 -4.62 -10.83
C LYS A 12 -18.70 -5.50 -10.99
N ILE A 13 -19.63 -5.41 -10.04
CA ILE A 13 -20.93 -6.08 -10.04
C ILE A 13 -22.00 -5.09 -10.45
N TYR A 14 -22.55 -5.32 -11.65
CA TYR A 14 -23.74 -4.64 -12.12
C TYR A 14 -25.00 -5.25 -11.47
N PRO A 15 -26.09 -4.50 -11.32
CA PRO A 15 -27.29 -5.04 -10.70
C PRO A 15 -27.92 -6.16 -11.55
N GLY A 16 -28.56 -7.11 -10.87
CA GLY A 16 -29.05 -8.36 -11.48
C GLY A 16 -27.98 -9.43 -11.67
N LYS A 17 -26.71 -9.14 -11.34
CA LYS A 17 -25.62 -10.13 -11.29
C LYS A 17 -25.18 -10.42 -9.86
N GLY A 18 -24.72 -11.65 -9.66
CA GLY A 18 -24.05 -12.08 -8.44
C GLY A 18 -24.98 -12.51 -7.32
N LYS A 19 -24.40 -12.68 -6.14
CA LYS A 19 -25.08 -13.05 -4.90
C LYS A 19 -24.55 -12.22 -3.72
N LEU A 20 -25.38 -12.13 -2.68
CA LEU A 20 -25.03 -11.48 -1.43
C LEU A 20 -24.91 -12.55 -0.34
N TYR A 21 -23.78 -12.57 0.34
CA TYR A 21 -23.49 -13.47 1.44
C TYR A 21 -23.34 -12.66 2.73
N VAL A 22 -24.23 -12.90 3.70
CA VAL A 22 -24.14 -12.29 5.02
C VAL A 22 -23.51 -13.32 5.96
N ARG A 23 -22.37 -12.98 6.54
CA ARG A 23 -21.76 -13.78 7.60
C ARG A 23 -22.38 -13.38 8.95
N GLY A 24 -22.36 -14.29 9.92
CA GLY A 24 -22.89 -14.05 11.28
C GLY A 24 -22.25 -12.88 12.04
N ASP A 25 -21.09 -12.38 11.61
CA ASP A 25 -20.48 -11.13 12.10
C ASP A 25 -21.09 -9.87 11.45
N SER A 26 -22.30 -10.00 10.88
CA SER A 26 -23.04 -8.97 10.13
C SER A 26 -22.29 -8.40 8.92
N LYS A 27 -21.17 -9.01 8.50
CA LYS A 27 -20.43 -8.55 7.33
C LYS A 27 -21.10 -9.04 6.06
N ILE A 28 -21.30 -8.11 5.15
CA ILE A 28 -21.93 -8.34 3.85
C ILE A 28 -20.82 -8.48 2.81
N PHE A 29 -20.76 -9.66 2.20
CA PHE A 29 -19.89 -9.95 1.08
C PHE A 29 -20.73 -10.02 -0.19
N ARG A 30 -20.22 -9.45 -1.27
CA ARG A 30 -20.86 -9.47 -2.59
C ARG A 30 -19.95 -10.22 -3.55
N PHE A 31 -20.51 -11.19 -4.26
CA PHE A 31 -19.78 -12.03 -5.21
C PHE A 31 -20.41 -11.91 -6.59
N GLN A 32 -19.60 -11.78 -7.62
CA GLN A 32 -20.07 -11.71 -9.00
C GLN A 32 -20.47 -13.09 -9.53
N ASN A 33 -19.70 -14.14 -9.17
CA ASN A 33 -19.81 -15.49 -9.70
C ASN A 33 -19.63 -16.58 -8.63
N GLY A 34 -20.01 -17.82 -8.98
CA GLY A 34 -19.80 -18.99 -8.12
C GLY A 34 -18.33 -19.32 -7.87
N LYS A 35 -17.42 -18.84 -8.73
CA LYS A 35 -15.97 -19.00 -8.56
C LYS A 35 -15.45 -18.20 -7.36
N SER A 36 -15.83 -16.92 -7.24
CA SER A 36 -15.44 -16.11 -6.09
C SER A 36 -16.10 -16.59 -4.80
N GLU A 37 -17.35 -17.02 -4.86
CA GLU A 37 -18.07 -17.65 -3.73
C GLU A 37 -17.35 -18.92 -3.23
N SER A 38 -17.06 -19.87 -4.12
CA SER A 38 -16.41 -21.13 -3.75
C SER A 38 -15.02 -20.91 -3.15
N LEU A 39 -14.21 -20.02 -3.72
CA LEU A 39 -12.88 -19.71 -3.18
C LEU A 39 -12.94 -19.03 -1.81
N PHE A 40 -13.95 -18.18 -1.59
CA PHE A 40 -14.19 -17.54 -0.30
C PHE A 40 -14.61 -18.55 0.78
N LEU A 41 -15.50 -19.47 0.45
CA LEU A 41 -15.93 -20.57 1.33
C LEU A 41 -14.77 -21.50 1.68
N GLN A 42 -13.89 -21.79 0.72
CA GLN A 42 -12.63 -22.51 0.93
C GLN A 42 -11.58 -21.72 1.74
N ARG A 43 -11.90 -20.49 2.17
CA ARG A 43 -11.02 -19.61 2.96
C ARG A 43 -9.68 -19.33 2.27
N LYS A 44 -9.67 -19.30 0.93
CA LYS A 44 -8.46 -18.96 0.17
C LYS A 44 -8.20 -17.46 0.26
N ASN A 45 -6.93 -17.10 0.40
CA ASN A 45 -6.52 -15.71 0.44
C ASN A 45 -6.43 -15.13 -0.99
N PRO A 46 -7.16 -14.06 -1.34
CA PRO A 46 -7.11 -13.45 -2.68
C PRO A 46 -5.70 -13.05 -3.11
N ARG A 47 -4.83 -12.66 -2.16
CA ARG A 47 -3.42 -12.30 -2.39
C ARG A 47 -2.55 -13.43 -2.95
N ARG A 48 -3.02 -14.68 -2.90
CA ARG A 48 -2.32 -15.83 -3.49
C ARG A 48 -2.89 -16.24 -4.85
N ILE A 49 -4.00 -15.63 -5.28
CA ILE A 49 -4.75 -16.03 -6.46
C ILE A 49 -4.48 -15.03 -7.59
N ALA A 50 -3.75 -15.49 -8.60
CA ALA A 50 -3.11 -14.65 -9.62
C ALA A 50 -4.06 -13.71 -10.38
N TRP A 51 -5.29 -14.14 -10.64
CA TRP A 51 -6.27 -13.40 -11.43
C TRP A 51 -7.00 -12.30 -10.64
N THR A 52 -6.88 -12.27 -9.31
CA THR A 52 -7.57 -11.26 -8.49
C THR A 52 -6.91 -9.89 -8.60
N THR A 53 -7.71 -8.85 -8.45
CA THR A 53 -7.22 -7.46 -8.41
C THR A 53 -6.22 -7.24 -7.27
N LEU A 54 -6.47 -7.87 -6.11
CA LEU A 54 -5.59 -7.78 -4.94
C LEU A 54 -4.20 -8.38 -5.20
N TYR A 55 -4.13 -9.55 -5.85
CA TYR A 55 -2.86 -10.16 -6.24
C TYR A 55 -2.09 -9.24 -7.19
N ARG A 56 -2.76 -8.73 -8.23
CA ARG A 56 -2.13 -7.86 -9.23
C ARG A 56 -1.56 -6.58 -8.62
N ARG A 57 -2.29 -5.96 -7.69
CA ARG A 57 -1.81 -4.77 -6.93
C ARG A 57 -0.55 -5.08 -6.11
N GLN A 58 -0.50 -6.22 -5.42
CA GLN A 58 0.68 -6.61 -4.64
C GLN A 58 1.90 -6.88 -5.52
N HIS A 59 1.69 -7.53 -6.67
CA HIS A 59 2.75 -7.89 -7.61
C HIS A 59 3.02 -6.79 -8.65
N LYS A 60 2.45 -5.61 -8.47
CA LYS A 60 2.59 -4.44 -9.37
C LYS A 60 2.27 -4.76 -10.84
N LYS A 61 1.43 -5.77 -11.10
CA LYS A 61 1.07 -6.19 -12.46
C LYS A 61 -0.04 -5.31 -13.01
N GLY A 62 0.23 -4.61 -14.11
CA GLY A 62 -0.75 -3.72 -14.77
C GLY A 62 -0.86 -2.33 -14.14
N ILE A 63 0.18 -1.88 -13.43
CA ILE A 63 0.36 -0.46 -13.12
C ILE A 63 1.12 0.14 -14.30
N SER A 64 0.41 0.48 -15.36
CA SER A 64 0.90 1.50 -16.29
C SER A 64 0.58 2.86 -15.65
N GLU A 65 1.61 3.57 -15.20
CA GLU A 65 1.63 5.04 -15.22
C GLU A 65 0.77 5.83 -14.20
N VAL A 66 0.70 5.39 -12.94
CA VAL A 66 0.63 6.38 -11.83
C VAL A 66 1.84 6.20 -10.92
N SER A 67 2.98 6.06 -11.56
CA SER A 67 4.33 6.23 -11.05
C SER A 67 4.76 7.69 -11.19
N THR A 68 3.89 8.65 -10.88
CA THR A 68 4.23 10.08 -11.00
C THR A 68 4.56 10.70 -9.65
N ILE A 69 3.97 10.21 -8.55
CA ILE A 69 4.19 10.80 -7.21
C ILE A 69 5.42 10.21 -6.51
N ARG A 70 5.77 8.94 -6.80
CA ARG A 70 6.94 8.28 -6.18
C ARG A 70 8.26 8.71 -6.81
N SER A 71 8.23 9.10 -8.08
CA SER A 71 9.42 9.51 -8.84
C SER A 71 10.09 10.76 -8.30
N PHE A 72 9.34 11.70 -7.70
CA PHE A 72 9.95 12.90 -7.12
C PHE A 72 10.67 12.60 -5.81
N TYR A 73 10.08 11.78 -4.93
CA TYR A 73 10.73 11.38 -3.69
C TYR A 73 11.91 10.42 -3.93
N ASP A 74 11.78 9.48 -4.85
CA ASP A 74 12.85 8.53 -5.17
C ASP A 74 14.02 9.25 -5.88
N LEU A 75 13.75 10.19 -6.82
CA LEU A 75 14.77 11.06 -7.41
C LEU A 75 15.42 11.98 -6.38
N PHE A 76 14.64 12.59 -5.48
CA PHE A 76 15.17 13.42 -4.40
C PHE A 76 16.10 12.64 -3.47
N VAL A 77 15.71 11.42 -3.09
CA VAL A 77 16.53 10.55 -2.22
C VAL A 77 17.79 10.08 -2.95
N ASP A 78 17.73 9.78 -4.25
CA ASP A 78 18.90 9.39 -5.04
C ASP A 78 19.86 10.56 -5.30
N ILE A 79 19.35 11.78 -5.49
CA ILE A 79 20.17 13.01 -5.52
C ILE A 79 20.89 13.18 -4.17
N MET A 80 20.17 13.06 -3.05
CA MET A 80 20.75 13.21 -1.70
C MET A 80 21.78 12.12 -1.37
N ARG A 81 21.62 10.90 -1.89
CA ARG A 81 22.60 9.79 -1.75
C ARG A 81 23.81 9.95 -2.68
N GLY A 82 23.60 10.50 -3.89
CA GLY A 82 24.67 10.81 -4.85
C GLY A 82 25.55 12.00 -4.46
N MET A 83 25.08 12.86 -3.55
CA MET A 83 25.84 14.00 -3.02
C MET A 83 26.94 13.62 -2.02
N GLY A 84 27.21 12.33 -1.77
CA GLY A 84 28.50 11.81 -1.35
C GLY A 84 29.16 12.36 -0.08
N ASN A 85 28.50 13.18 0.74
CA ASN A 85 29.00 13.67 2.04
C ASN A 85 27.89 14.43 2.78
N VAL A 86 27.13 13.75 3.65
CA VAL A 86 26.17 14.38 4.58
C VAL A 86 26.90 15.08 5.76
N GLN A 87 28.09 15.63 5.52
CA GLN A 87 28.86 16.36 6.54
C GLN A 87 29.05 17.85 6.21
N ARG A 88 28.61 18.32 5.03
CA ARG A 88 28.90 19.70 4.57
C ARG A 88 27.70 20.63 4.44
N ILE A 89 26.46 20.15 4.61
CA ILE A 89 25.26 21.02 4.63
C ILE A 89 24.89 21.47 6.06
N TRP A 90 25.32 20.74 7.09
CA TRP A 90 25.13 21.12 8.50
C TRP A 90 26.17 22.12 9.04
N ASN A 91 27.05 22.68 8.20
CA ASN A 91 28.01 23.71 8.60
C ASN A 91 27.81 25.08 7.91
N CYS A 92 26.84 25.20 6.98
CA CYS A 92 26.44 26.51 6.42
C CYS A 92 25.19 27.10 7.08
N CYS A 93 24.33 26.27 7.68
CA CYS A 93 23.28 26.75 8.56
C CYS A 93 23.85 26.66 9.99
N GLY A 94 24.20 27.78 10.61
CA GLY A 94 24.84 27.85 11.93
C GLY A 94 23.95 27.35 13.09
N ILE A 95 23.45 26.13 13.00
CA ILE A 95 22.76 25.45 14.08
C ILE A 95 23.85 24.75 14.88
N ARG A 96 24.20 25.37 15.99
CA ARG A 96 25.14 24.86 16.99
C ARG A 96 24.53 23.56 17.56
N GLU A 97 25.07 22.39 17.20
CA GLU A 97 24.81 21.17 17.98
C GLU A 97 25.44 21.36 19.36
N GLY A 98 24.60 21.67 20.35
CA GLY A 98 24.98 21.60 21.75
C GLY A 98 24.39 20.32 22.35
N PRO A 99 25.20 19.31 22.73
CA PRO A 99 24.71 18.21 23.53
C PRO A 99 24.41 18.71 24.96
N LEU A 100 23.15 18.57 25.38
CA LEU A 100 22.77 18.57 26.79
C LEU A 100 23.30 17.29 27.43
N THR A 101 24.24 17.40 28.38
CA THR A 101 24.40 16.57 29.61
C THR A 101 25.59 17.15 30.39
N ILE A 102 25.32 17.89 31.48
CA ILE A 102 25.34 17.43 32.89
C ILE A 102 26.73 16.90 33.31
N GLY A 103 27.45 17.76 34.03
CA GLY A 103 28.36 17.50 35.16
C GLY A 103 29.40 16.40 35.05
N GLU A 104 30.68 16.76 35.24
CA GLU A 104 31.58 16.14 36.23
C GLU A 104 33.00 16.77 36.24
N ILE A 105 33.45 17.18 37.44
CA ILE A 105 34.82 17.15 38.04
C ILE A 105 36.06 17.73 37.33
N GLY A 106 36.60 18.80 37.94
CA GLY A 106 37.93 18.79 38.60
C GLY A 106 39.21 18.91 37.74
N GLY A 107 40.01 19.94 38.04
CA GLY A 107 41.42 20.05 37.62
C GLY A 107 41.85 21.44 37.23
#